data_AF-A0AAD4HPH5-F1
#
_entry.id   AF-A0AAD4HPH5-F1
#
_cell.length_a   1.000
_cell.length_b   1.000
_cell.length_c   1.000
_cell.angle_alpha   90.00
_cell.angle_beta   90.00
_cell.angle_gamma   90.00
#
_symmetry.space_group_name_H-M   'P 1'
#
loop_
_entity.id
_entity.type
_entity.pdbx_description
1 polymer ?
#
loop_
_entity_poly.entity_id
_entity_poly.type
_entity_poly.pdbx_seq_one_letter_code
_entity_poly.pdbx_strand_id
1 'polypeptide(L)'
;MEENLDKALHDMATLVELAALTLYSQLITKPYMRLVRAPGTEDLNVLNLSLLHDDLKNHIKTIINKPSVIFDFHPDSYLCATFDKKPWDDLLVIQAIIDMHNAGTLPHLIEVFVAFLGGALETWEQFTKEFAAGGLIALSSAEEHELTAMPITNDVNEGILGMWRRHSCDKPSLTVGHFSNQAAFTHNETQRFYECIVY
;
A
#
# COMPACT_ATOMS: atom_id res chain seq x y z
N MET A 1 22.73 -22.99 -5.46
CA MET A 1 21.78 -21.88 -5.20
C MET A 1 22.53 -20.67 -4.66
N GLU A 2 23.45 -20.85 -3.70
CA GLU A 2 24.33 -19.78 -3.20
C GLU A 2 25.20 -19.13 -4.28
N GLU A 3 25.80 -19.89 -5.20
CA GLU A 3 26.65 -19.32 -6.25
C GLU A 3 25.90 -18.40 -7.23
N ASN A 4 24.62 -18.68 -7.51
CA ASN A 4 23.81 -17.82 -8.38
C ASN A 4 23.41 -16.53 -7.66
N LEU A 5 23.14 -16.60 -6.35
CA LEU A 5 22.87 -15.43 -5.54
C LEU A 5 24.12 -14.55 -5.42
N ASP A 6 25.27 -15.17 -5.16
CA ASP A 6 26.56 -14.47 -5.08
C ASP A 6 26.88 -13.76 -6.41
N LYS A 7 26.71 -14.44 -7.55
CA LYS A 7 26.84 -13.82 -8.87
C LYS A 7 25.88 -12.64 -9.08
N ALA A 8 24.64 -12.78 -8.65
CA ALA A 8 23.64 -11.72 -8.76
C ALA A 8 23.97 -10.49 -7.90
N LEU A 9 24.57 -10.69 -6.71
CA LEU A 9 24.99 -9.59 -5.83
C LEU A 9 26.19 -8.80 -6.36
N HIS A 10 26.93 -9.36 -7.32
CA HIS A 10 28.05 -8.70 -8.00
C HIS A 10 27.70 -8.24 -9.43
N ASP A 11 26.48 -8.51 -9.90
CA ASP A 11 26.00 -8.07 -11.20
C ASP A 11 25.46 -6.64 -11.12
N MET A 12 26.03 -5.74 -11.91
CA MET A 12 25.67 -4.31 -11.87
C MET A 12 24.20 -4.07 -12.26
N ALA A 13 23.68 -4.80 -13.26
CA ALA A 13 22.29 -4.62 -13.69
C ALA A 13 21.32 -5.01 -12.56
N THR A 14 21.57 -6.16 -11.92
CA THR A 14 20.81 -6.62 -10.76
C THR A 14 20.88 -5.61 -9.59
N LEU A 15 22.05 -5.06 -9.30
CA LEU A 15 22.20 -4.05 -8.24
C LEU A 15 21.41 -2.77 -8.52
N VAL A 16 21.34 -2.33 -9.78
CA VAL A 16 20.54 -1.16 -10.19
C VAL A 16 19.05 -1.43 -9.98
N GLU A 17 18.55 -2.61 -10.38
CA GLU A 17 17.16 -3.00 -10.17
C GLU A 17 16.82 -3.11 -8.68
N LEU A 18 17.70 -3.73 -7.88
CA LEU A 18 17.55 -3.84 -6.43
C LEU A 18 17.53 -2.46 -5.75
N ALA A 19 18.39 -1.53 -6.18
CA ALA A 19 18.40 -0.16 -5.69
C ALA A 19 17.09 0.56 -6.03
N ALA A 20 16.59 0.43 -7.26
CA ALA A 20 15.31 1.03 -7.66
C ALA A 20 14.12 0.48 -6.84
N LEU A 21 14.06 -0.84 -6.65
CA LEU A 21 13.04 -1.49 -5.80
C LEU A 21 13.13 -1.03 -4.34
N THR A 22 14.35 -0.88 -3.82
CA THR A 22 14.59 -0.44 -2.45
C THR A 22 14.18 1.01 -2.26
N LEU A 23 14.49 1.90 -3.22
CA LEU A 23 14.00 3.28 -3.23
C LEU A 23 12.47 3.31 -3.25
N TYR A 24 11.82 2.54 -4.13
CA TYR A 24 10.35 2.47 -4.18
C TYR A 24 9.74 1.99 -2.86
N SER A 25 10.35 1.00 -2.22
CA SER A 25 9.94 0.50 -0.91
C SER A 25 10.01 1.59 0.17
N GLN A 26 11.13 2.31 0.25
CA GLN A 26 11.36 3.36 1.25
C GLN A 26 10.48 4.61 1.03
N LEU A 27 10.26 5.00 -0.23
CA LEU A 27 9.60 6.26 -0.59
C LEU A 27 8.08 6.15 -0.68
N ILE A 28 7.58 4.98 -1.10
CA ILE A 28 6.17 4.81 -1.51
C ILE A 28 5.54 3.68 -0.73
N THR A 29 6.03 2.44 -0.87
CA THR A 29 5.33 1.26 -0.34
C THR A 29 5.24 1.30 1.18
N LYS A 30 6.35 1.44 1.90
CA LYS A 30 6.35 1.47 3.36
C LYS A 30 5.54 2.67 3.90
N PRO A 31 5.76 3.92 3.43
CA PRO A 31 4.92 5.05 3.79
C PRO A 31 3.42 4.83 3.57
N TYR A 32 3.03 4.30 2.41
CA TYR A 32 1.64 3.97 2.11
C TYR A 32 1.09 2.95 3.12
N MET A 33 1.83 1.86 3.39
CA MET A 33 1.41 0.86 4.37
C MET A 33 1.28 1.44 5.78
N ARG A 34 2.12 2.39 6.18
CA ARG A 34 1.98 3.08 7.47
C ARG A 34 0.70 3.91 7.54
N LEU A 35 0.27 4.55 6.45
CA LEU A 35 -0.96 5.34 6.42
C LEU A 35 -2.21 4.47 6.43
N VAL A 36 -2.15 3.31 5.78
CA VAL A 36 -3.26 2.35 5.64
C VAL A 36 -3.39 1.42 6.85
N ARG A 37 -2.31 1.24 7.62
CA ARG A 37 -2.27 0.35 8.80
C ARG A 37 -1.91 1.08 10.11
N ALA A 38 -2.06 2.41 10.15
CA ALA A 38 -1.75 3.15 11.37
C ALA A 38 -2.74 2.77 12.50
N PRO A 39 -2.32 2.80 13.77
CA PRO A 39 -3.26 2.68 14.88
C PRO A 39 -4.37 3.73 14.75
N GLY A 40 -5.64 3.30 14.86
CA GLY A 40 -6.81 4.14 14.63
C GLY A 40 -7.34 4.14 13.18
N THR A 41 -6.74 3.34 12.28
CA THR A 41 -7.32 3.06 10.95
C THR A 41 -8.13 1.76 10.91
N GLU A 42 -8.45 1.18 12.07
CA GLU A 42 -9.23 -0.07 12.17
C GLU A 42 -10.67 0.11 11.66
N ASP A 43 -11.25 1.30 11.89
CA ASP A 43 -12.62 1.66 11.47
C ASP A 43 -12.68 2.37 10.11
N LEU A 44 -11.53 2.63 9.48
CA LEU A 44 -11.49 3.32 8.20
C LEU A 44 -11.98 2.35 7.12
N ASN A 45 -13.02 2.76 6.39
CA ASN A 45 -13.52 1.95 5.28
C ASN A 45 -12.55 2.03 4.09
N VAL A 46 -12.20 0.88 3.50
CA VAL A 46 -11.38 0.83 2.27
C VAL A 46 -11.95 1.71 1.15
N LEU A 47 -13.27 1.87 1.10
CA LEU A 47 -14.00 2.69 0.11
C LEU A 47 -13.66 4.19 0.22
N ASN A 48 -13.14 4.64 1.36
CA ASN A 48 -12.75 6.03 1.61
C ASN A 48 -11.29 6.34 1.24
N LEU A 49 -10.55 5.39 0.65
CA LEU A 49 -9.14 5.58 0.28
C LEU A 49 -8.93 6.39 -1.02
N SER A 50 -9.99 6.81 -1.71
CA SER A 50 -9.89 7.49 -3.01
C SER A 50 -8.94 8.68 -2.99
N LEU A 51 -9.06 9.56 -1.99
CA LEU A 51 -8.17 10.71 -1.81
C LEU A 51 -6.71 10.30 -1.57
N LEU A 52 -6.49 9.27 -0.75
CA LEU A 52 -5.14 8.76 -0.48
C LEU A 52 -4.48 8.21 -1.75
N HIS A 53 -5.24 7.52 -2.59
CA HIS A 53 -4.76 7.00 -3.87
C HIS A 53 -4.43 8.11 -4.87
N ASP A 54 -5.25 9.16 -4.93
CA ASP A 54 -4.97 10.33 -5.76
C ASP A 54 -3.72 11.07 -5.29
N ASP A 55 -3.55 11.27 -3.99
CA ASP A 55 -2.34 11.86 -3.40
C ASP A 55 -1.10 11.00 -3.70
N LEU A 56 -1.22 9.67 -3.61
CA LEU A 56 -0.14 8.73 -3.93
C LEU A 56 0.29 8.84 -5.40
N LYS A 57 -0.67 8.85 -6.32
CA LYS A 57 -0.41 9.00 -7.77
C LYS A 57 0.26 10.35 -8.07
N ASN A 58 -0.19 11.43 -7.43
CA ASN A 58 0.41 12.75 -7.57
C ASN A 58 1.83 12.82 -7.00
N HIS A 59 2.07 12.13 -5.88
CA HIS A 59 3.41 12.01 -5.29
C HIS A 59 4.37 11.28 -6.23
N ILE A 60 3.96 10.15 -6.80
CA ILE A 60 4.75 9.39 -7.78
C ILE A 60 5.08 10.27 -9.00
N LYS A 61 4.10 11.00 -9.55
CA LYS A 61 4.31 11.97 -10.64
C LYS A 61 5.33 13.04 -10.27
N THR A 62 5.30 13.53 -9.03
CA THR A 62 6.26 14.53 -8.54
C THR A 62 7.68 13.99 -8.51
N ILE A 63 7.89 12.76 -8.02
CA ILE A 63 9.21 12.12 -8.02
C ILE A 63 9.71 11.86 -9.45
N ILE A 64 8.86 11.37 -10.35
CA ILE A 64 9.19 11.16 -11.76
C ILE A 64 9.70 12.45 -12.41
N ASN A 65 9.03 13.58 -12.15
CA ASN A 65 9.38 14.88 -12.72
C ASN A 65 10.61 15.51 -12.07
N LYS A 66 10.92 15.15 -10.82
CA LYS A 66 12.04 15.72 -10.06
C LYS A 66 12.75 14.64 -9.22
N PRO A 67 13.46 13.69 -9.85
CA PRO A 67 14.17 12.65 -9.12
C PRO A 67 15.30 13.20 -8.25
N SER A 68 15.79 14.41 -8.57
CA SER A 68 16.87 15.08 -7.81
C SER A 68 16.54 15.28 -6.33
N VAL A 69 15.27 15.26 -5.92
CA VAL A 69 14.87 15.32 -4.51
C VAL A 69 15.45 14.18 -3.66
N ILE A 70 15.79 13.05 -4.30
CA ILE A 70 16.43 11.89 -3.67
C ILE A 70 17.96 11.96 -3.83
N PHE A 71 18.42 12.27 -5.05
CA PHE A 71 19.84 12.18 -5.42
C PHE A 71 20.68 13.39 -4.98
N ASP A 72 20.07 14.57 -4.84
CA ASP A 72 20.66 15.73 -4.14
C ASP A 72 20.52 15.53 -2.61
N PHE A 73 21.07 14.42 -2.13
CA PHE A 73 20.72 13.88 -0.83
C PHE A 73 21.05 14.82 0.34
N HIS A 74 20.07 15.01 1.21
CA HIS A 74 20.20 15.61 2.53
C HIS A 74 19.49 14.70 3.55
N PRO A 75 19.95 14.60 4.81
CA PRO A 75 19.26 13.81 5.83
C PRO A 75 17.77 14.12 5.94
N ASP A 76 17.40 15.39 5.82
CA ASP A 76 16.00 15.87 5.86
C ASP A 76 15.24 15.78 4.53
N SER A 77 15.84 15.26 3.45
CA SER A 77 15.18 15.11 2.15
C SER A 77 13.93 14.23 2.21
N TYR A 78 13.74 13.43 3.28
CA TYR A 78 12.53 12.65 3.52
C TYR A 78 11.26 13.51 3.48
N LEU A 79 11.34 14.78 3.91
CA LEU A 79 10.18 15.68 3.94
C LEU A 79 9.53 15.89 2.57
N CYS A 80 10.33 15.76 1.51
CA CYS A 80 9.89 15.93 0.12
C CYS A 80 9.87 14.59 -0.65
N ALA A 81 10.65 13.60 -0.21
CA ALA A 81 10.84 12.36 -0.93
C ALA A 81 9.89 11.24 -0.46
N THR A 82 9.63 11.10 0.85
CA THR A 82 8.73 10.06 1.36
C THR A 82 7.27 10.50 1.26
N PHE A 83 6.38 9.58 0.90
CA PHE A 83 4.96 9.88 0.71
C PHE A 83 4.27 10.38 1.99
N ASP A 84 4.60 9.79 3.14
CA ASP A 84 4.04 10.16 4.45
C ASP A 84 4.84 11.28 5.14
N LYS A 85 5.89 11.81 4.50
CA LYS A 85 6.80 12.84 5.02
C LYS A 85 7.47 12.47 6.35
N LYS A 86 7.47 11.18 6.70
CA LYS A 86 8.16 10.68 7.89
C LYS A 86 9.62 10.38 7.56
N PRO A 87 10.49 10.32 8.57
CA PRO A 87 11.87 9.92 8.39
C PRO A 87 12.01 8.59 7.64
N TRP A 88 13.17 8.43 7.00
CA TRP A 88 13.58 7.20 6.33
C TRP A 88 13.40 6.00 7.24
N ASP A 89 12.85 4.91 6.72
CA ASP A 89 12.74 3.66 7.47
C ASP A 89 14.13 3.10 7.77
N ASP A 90 15.01 3.19 6.77
CA ASP A 90 16.43 2.88 6.90
C ASP A 90 17.26 3.93 6.16
N LEU A 91 17.82 4.87 6.93
CA LEU A 91 18.68 5.95 6.42
C LEU A 91 19.98 5.41 5.81
N LEU A 92 20.54 4.33 6.38
CA LEU A 92 21.82 3.77 5.93
C LEU A 92 21.70 3.18 4.53
N VAL A 93 20.56 2.54 4.25
CA VAL A 93 20.28 1.99 2.93
C VAL A 93 20.17 3.08 1.87
N ILE A 94 19.49 4.20 2.18
CA ILE A 94 19.42 5.34 1.26
C ILE A 94 20.82 5.92 1.02
N GLN A 95 21.58 6.16 2.09
CA GLN A 95 22.95 6.67 1.99
C GLN A 95 23.82 5.75 1.12
N ALA A 96 23.75 4.44 1.34
CA ALA A 96 24.53 3.46 0.57
C ALA A 96 24.20 3.52 -0.93
N ILE A 97 22.91 3.62 -1.29
CA ILE A 97 22.48 3.74 -2.70
C ILE A 97 23.04 5.04 -3.32
N ILE A 98 22.97 6.15 -2.60
CA ILE A 98 23.49 7.44 -3.05
C ILE A 98 25.02 7.41 -3.21
N ASP A 99 25.73 6.82 -2.25
CA ASP A 99 27.19 6.69 -2.31
C ASP A 99 27.62 5.80 -3.50
N MET A 100 26.93 4.68 -3.72
CA MET A 100 27.17 3.80 -4.86
C MET A 100 26.84 4.47 -6.20
N HIS A 101 25.80 5.30 -6.26
CA HIS A 101 25.47 6.10 -7.43
C HIS A 101 26.58 7.14 -7.72
N ASN A 102 27.00 7.90 -6.70
CA ASN A 102 28.05 8.91 -6.80
C ASN A 102 29.41 8.31 -7.17
N ALA A 103 29.70 7.09 -6.72
CA ALA A 103 30.89 6.33 -7.10
C ALA A 103 30.83 5.77 -8.54
N GLY A 104 29.68 5.86 -9.22
CA GLY A 104 29.48 5.33 -10.57
C GLY A 104 29.20 3.82 -10.64
N THR A 105 28.99 3.15 -9.50
CA THR A 105 28.73 1.70 -9.41
C THR A 105 27.31 1.34 -9.86
N LEU A 106 26.38 2.29 -9.81
CA LEU A 106 24.99 2.14 -10.24
C LEU A 106 24.71 2.99 -11.48
N PRO A 107 25.18 2.55 -12.67
CA PRO A 107 24.94 3.27 -13.91
C PRO A 107 23.44 3.28 -14.23
N HIS A 108 22.97 4.39 -14.78
CA HIS A 108 21.57 4.57 -15.20
C HIS A 108 20.50 4.40 -14.10
N LEU A 109 20.89 4.46 -12.81
CA LEU A 109 19.97 4.25 -11.70
C LEU A 109 18.77 5.21 -11.74
N ILE A 110 19.01 6.48 -12.10
CA ILE A 110 17.95 7.48 -12.15
C ILE A 110 16.94 7.11 -13.24
N GLU A 111 17.42 6.75 -14.43
CA GLU A 111 16.59 6.37 -15.56
C GLU A 111 15.78 5.11 -15.28
N VAL A 112 16.42 4.08 -14.70
CA VAL A 112 15.75 2.83 -14.31
C VAL A 112 14.71 3.10 -13.23
N PHE A 113 15.04 3.90 -12.22
CA PHE A 113 14.10 4.23 -11.15
C PHE A 113 12.90 5.03 -11.66
N VAL A 114 13.12 6.02 -12.55
CA VAL A 114 12.04 6.79 -13.17
C VAL A 114 11.15 5.90 -14.04
N ALA A 115 11.73 4.99 -14.83
CA ALA A 115 10.97 4.02 -15.62
C ALA A 115 10.16 3.08 -14.73
N PHE A 116 10.74 2.61 -13.63
CA PHE A 116 10.06 1.79 -12.63
C PHE A 116 8.86 2.53 -12.03
N LEU A 117 9.03 3.81 -11.66
CA LEU A 117 7.94 4.65 -11.15
C LEU A 117 6.83 4.87 -12.19
N GLY A 118 7.19 4.99 -13.47
CA GLY A 118 6.22 5.05 -14.57
C GLY A 118 5.34 3.81 -14.63
N GLY A 119 5.95 2.62 -14.59
CA GLY A 119 5.20 1.36 -14.54
C GLY A 119 4.37 1.19 -13.26
N ALA A 120 4.91 1.63 -12.12
CA ALA A 120 4.17 1.63 -10.86
C ALA A 120 2.95 2.55 -10.91
N LEU A 121 3.08 3.75 -11.49
CA LEU A 121 1.99 4.71 -11.66
C LEU A 121 0.87 4.15 -12.53
N GLU A 122 1.20 3.55 -13.68
CA GLU A 122 0.23 2.88 -14.56
C GLU A 122 -0.52 1.78 -13.80
N THR A 123 0.22 0.99 -13.02
CA THR A 123 -0.34 -0.06 -12.18
C THR A 123 -1.31 0.50 -11.14
N TRP A 124 -0.94 1.58 -10.44
CA TRP A 124 -1.82 2.27 -9.50
C TRP A 124 -3.07 2.84 -10.17
N GLU A 125 -2.96 3.41 -11.37
CA GLU A 125 -4.10 3.92 -12.14
C GLU A 125 -5.07 2.78 -12.52
N GLN A 126 -4.54 1.60 -12.86
CA GLN A 126 -5.37 0.42 -13.13
C GLN A 126 -6.05 -0.13 -11.86
N PHE A 127 -5.33 -0.28 -10.76
CA PHE A 127 -5.88 -0.84 -9.50
C PHE A 127 -6.85 0.11 -8.79
N THR A 128 -6.74 1.42 -9.01
CA THR A 128 -7.58 2.43 -8.35
C THR A 128 -8.72 2.94 -9.25
N LYS A 129 -8.95 2.30 -10.40
CA LYS A 129 -9.97 2.72 -11.38
C LYS A 129 -11.39 2.76 -10.79
N GLU A 130 -11.71 1.87 -9.87
CA GLU A 130 -13.03 1.79 -9.22
C GLU A 130 -13.28 2.97 -8.26
N PHE A 131 -12.21 3.62 -7.78
CA PHE A 131 -12.23 4.77 -6.88
C PHE A 131 -12.28 6.12 -7.61
N ALA A 132 -12.17 6.12 -8.95
CA ALA A 132 -12.19 7.35 -9.73
C ALA A 132 -13.54 8.08 -9.63
N ALA A 133 -13.54 9.40 -9.88
CA ALA A 133 -14.76 10.20 -9.92
C ALA A 133 -15.74 9.63 -10.98
N GLY A 134 -16.94 9.22 -10.53
CA GLY A 134 -17.94 8.55 -11.37
C GLY A 134 -17.79 7.01 -11.46
N GLY A 135 -16.82 6.42 -10.76
CA GLY A 135 -16.74 4.98 -10.53
C GLY A 135 -17.83 4.50 -9.57
N LEU A 136 -18.06 3.17 -9.53
CA LEU A 136 -19.11 2.57 -8.70
C LEU A 136 -18.97 2.93 -7.21
N ILE A 137 -17.74 3.03 -6.70
CA ILE A 137 -17.45 3.40 -5.31
C ILE A 137 -17.72 4.88 -5.05
N ALA A 138 -17.46 5.75 -6.02
CA ALA A 138 -17.72 7.19 -5.90
C ALA A 138 -19.21 7.55 -6.05
N LEU A 139 -19.99 6.67 -6.69
CA LEU A 139 -21.43 6.83 -6.90
C LEU A 139 -22.27 6.22 -5.79
N SER A 140 -21.71 5.35 -4.95
CA SER A 140 -22.43 4.77 -3.82
C SER A 140 -22.63 5.80 -2.70
N SER A 141 -23.75 5.68 -1.99
CA SER A 141 -24.11 6.61 -0.92
C SER A 141 -23.25 6.38 0.33
N ALA A 142 -23.17 7.40 1.20
CA ALA A 142 -22.50 7.26 2.50
C ALA A 142 -23.12 6.13 3.34
N GLU A 143 -24.44 5.92 3.22
CA GLU A 143 -25.17 4.85 3.88
C GLU A 143 -24.75 3.47 3.35
N GLU A 144 -24.53 3.34 2.03
CA GLU A 144 -24.01 2.10 1.44
C GLU A 144 -22.57 1.81 1.90
N HIS A 145 -21.73 2.84 2.02
CA HIS A 145 -20.36 2.69 2.55
C HIS A 145 -20.38 2.22 4.01
N GLU A 146 -21.24 2.79 4.87
CA GLU A 146 -21.38 2.35 6.27
C GLU A 146 -21.92 0.92 6.38
N LEU A 147 -22.87 0.54 5.52
CA LEU A 147 -23.42 -0.82 5.49
C LEU A 147 -22.40 -1.86 4.99
N THR A 148 -21.45 -1.45 4.13
CA THR A 148 -20.35 -2.28 3.66
C THR A 148 -19.03 -1.87 4.34
N ALA A 149 -18.96 -2.00 5.66
CA ALA A 149 -17.72 -1.84 6.40
C ALA A 149 -16.72 -2.94 6.00
N MET A 150 -15.86 -2.63 5.02
CA MET A 150 -14.77 -3.50 4.59
C MET A 150 -13.46 -3.01 5.20
N PRO A 151 -12.73 -3.89 5.92
CA PRO A 151 -11.38 -3.60 6.37
C PRO A 151 -10.49 -3.10 5.23
N ILE A 152 -9.60 -2.17 5.54
CA ILE A 152 -8.76 -1.49 4.55
C ILE A 152 -7.82 -2.45 3.83
N THR A 153 -7.36 -3.49 4.51
CA THR A 153 -6.30 -4.34 4.01
C THR A 153 -6.88 -5.58 3.33
N ASN A 154 -6.42 -5.83 2.10
CA ASN A 154 -6.92 -6.91 1.27
C ASN A 154 -6.68 -8.31 1.88
N ASP A 155 -5.66 -8.48 2.72
CA ASP A 155 -5.43 -9.73 3.46
C ASP A 155 -6.59 -10.10 4.39
N VAL A 156 -7.19 -9.11 5.06
CA VAL A 156 -8.37 -9.31 5.91
C VAL A 156 -9.60 -9.59 5.04
N ASN A 157 -9.77 -8.86 3.94
CA ASN A 157 -10.88 -9.08 3.00
C ASN A 157 -10.80 -10.46 2.32
N GLU A 158 -9.61 -10.91 1.90
CA GLU A 158 -9.38 -12.25 1.37
C GLU A 158 -9.59 -13.32 2.44
N GLY A 159 -9.20 -13.04 3.69
CA GLY A 159 -9.52 -13.88 4.84
C GLY A 159 -11.02 -14.08 5.01
N ILE A 160 -11.80 -13.00 4.98
CA ILE A 160 -13.28 -13.02 5.07
C ILE A 160 -13.88 -13.76 3.87
N LEU A 161 -13.39 -13.54 2.65
CA LEU A 161 -13.83 -14.28 1.46
C LEU A 161 -13.53 -15.78 1.58
N GLY A 162 -12.36 -16.14 2.10
CA GLY A 162 -11.97 -17.51 2.38
C GLY A 162 -12.86 -18.16 3.43
N MET A 163 -13.20 -17.43 4.50
CA MET A 163 -14.18 -17.85 5.51
C MET A 163 -15.56 -18.04 4.90
N TRP A 164 -16.02 -17.13 4.03
CA TRP A 164 -17.29 -17.25 3.33
C TRP A 164 -17.33 -18.51 2.47
N ARG A 165 -16.32 -18.74 1.63
CA ARG A 165 -16.25 -19.94 0.79
C ARG A 165 -16.35 -21.23 1.60
N ARG A 166 -15.63 -21.30 2.73
CA ARG A 166 -15.71 -22.45 3.64
C ARG A 166 -17.11 -22.57 4.25
N HIS A 167 -17.68 -21.46 4.71
CA HIS A 167 -19.01 -21.43 5.30
C HIS A 167 -20.12 -21.83 4.31
N SER A 168 -20.02 -21.43 3.04
CA SER A 168 -20.95 -21.84 1.99
C SER A 168 -20.82 -23.34 1.67
N CYS A 169 -19.61 -23.90 1.72
CA CYS A 169 -19.43 -25.35 1.58
C CYS A 169 -20.02 -26.12 2.76
N ASP A 170 -19.76 -25.67 3.99
CA ASP A 170 -20.24 -26.34 5.20
C ASP A 170 -21.75 -26.17 5.42
N LYS A 171 -22.31 -25.05 4.95
CA LYS A 171 -23.71 -24.67 5.12
C LYS A 171 -24.31 -24.08 3.83
N PRO A 172 -24.59 -24.93 2.82
CA PRO A 172 -24.99 -24.49 1.48
C PRO A 172 -26.36 -23.81 1.41
N SER A 173 -27.20 -23.93 2.44
CA SER A 173 -28.51 -23.26 2.51
C SER A 173 -28.46 -21.85 3.10
N LEU A 174 -27.31 -21.39 3.59
CA LEU A 174 -27.14 -20.06 4.18
C LEU A 174 -26.81 -19.02 3.11
N THR A 175 -27.46 -17.85 3.20
CA THR A 175 -27.29 -16.76 2.25
C THR A 175 -26.10 -15.86 2.64
N VAL A 176 -25.55 -15.14 1.65
CA VAL A 176 -24.49 -14.13 1.89
C VAL A 176 -24.90 -13.15 2.98
N GLY A 177 -26.15 -12.67 2.96
CA GLY A 177 -26.64 -11.72 3.96
C GLY A 177 -26.64 -12.29 5.39
N HIS A 178 -26.87 -13.59 5.57
CA HIS A 178 -26.81 -14.21 6.89
C HIS A 178 -25.38 -14.29 7.42
N PHE A 179 -24.40 -14.57 6.53
CA PHE A 179 -22.98 -14.54 6.86
C PHE A 179 -22.50 -13.11 7.17
N SER A 180 -22.88 -12.13 6.36
CA SER A 180 -22.56 -10.72 6.60
C SER A 180 -23.13 -10.24 7.95
N ASN A 181 -24.38 -10.60 8.28
CA ASN A 181 -24.97 -10.27 9.57
C ASN A 181 -24.22 -10.94 10.75
N GLN A 182 -23.81 -12.21 10.58
CA GLN A 182 -23.05 -12.92 11.61
C GLN A 182 -21.65 -12.33 11.79
N ALA A 183 -20.98 -11.97 10.70
CA ALA A 183 -19.67 -11.32 10.72
C ALA A 183 -19.77 -9.94 11.40
N ALA A 184 -20.76 -9.12 11.02
CA ALA A 184 -21.01 -7.82 11.63
C ALA A 184 -21.36 -7.91 13.11
N PHE A 185 -22.21 -8.85 13.52
CA PHE A 185 -22.55 -9.10 14.93
C PHE A 185 -21.31 -9.45 15.77
N THR A 186 -20.40 -10.24 15.19
CA THR A 186 -19.14 -10.63 15.85
C THR A 186 -18.16 -9.46 15.92
N HIS A 187 -18.01 -8.73 14.81
CA HIS A 187 -17.11 -7.57 14.67
C HIS A 187 -17.50 -6.42 15.61
N ASN A 188 -18.80 -6.10 15.67
CA ASN A 188 -19.31 -4.99 16.47
C ASN A 188 -19.45 -5.32 17.97
N GLU A 189 -18.89 -6.46 18.41
CA GLU A 189 -19.05 -7.03 19.76
C GLU A 189 -20.50 -6.91 20.28
N THR A 190 -21.49 -7.10 19.40
CA THR A 190 -22.89 -6.71 19.70
C THR A 190 -23.43 -7.54 20.87
N GLN A 191 -22.96 -8.77 21.02
CA GLN A 191 -23.23 -9.60 22.20
C GLN A 191 -22.74 -8.96 23.50
N ARG A 192 -21.53 -8.40 23.51
CA ARG A 192 -20.92 -7.76 24.67
C ARG A 192 -21.64 -6.46 25.05
N PHE A 193 -22.10 -5.71 24.05
CA PHE A 193 -22.97 -4.54 24.25
C PHE A 193 -24.31 -4.92 24.90
N TYR A 194 -24.97 -5.97 24.41
CA TYR A 194 -26.18 -6.50 25.03
C TYR A 194 -25.95 -6.98 26.47
N GLU A 195 -24.83 -7.65 26.74
CA GLU A 195 -24.48 -8.14 28.08
C GLU A 195 -24.14 -6.99 29.05
N CYS A 196 -23.57 -5.89 28.58
CA CYS A 196 -23.27 -4.70 29.41
C CYS A 196 -24.50 -3.82 29.71
N ILE A 197 -25.58 -3.88 28.93
CA ILE A 197 -26.82 -3.12 29.18
C ILE A 197 -27.75 -3.81 30.20
N VAL A 198 -27.47 -5.08 30.55
CA VAL A 198 -28.31 -5.91 31.43
C VAL A 198 -27.90 -5.82 32.92
N TYR A 199 -27.10 -4.83 33.32
CA TYR A 199 -26.82 -4.50 34.73
C TYR A 199 -27.05 -3.02 35.03
#